data_AF-A0A9E6AHW5-F1
#
_entry.id   AF-A0A9E6AHW5-F1
#
_cell.length_a   1.000
_cell.length_b   1.000
_cell.length_c   1.000
_cell.angle_alpha   90.00
_cell.angle_beta   90.00
_cell.angle_gamma   90.00
#
_symmetry.space_group_name_H-M   'P 1'
#
loop_
_entity.id
_entity.type
_entity.pdbx_description
1 polymer ?
#
loop_
_entity_poly.entity_id
_entity_poly.type
_entity_poly.pdbx_seq_one_letter_code
_entity_poly.pdbx_strand_id
1 'polypeptide(L)' 'MPTIQQLIRKPRQPKIKRSKSQHLEQCPQKRGGCTRVYTTTPKKPNSALRKVA' A
#
# COMPACT_ATOMS: atom_id res chain seq x y z
N MET A 1 -28.11 -0.91 -15.50
CA MET A 1 -27.15 -0.52 -16.56
C MET A 1 -27.40 0.93 -16.92
N PRO A 2 -26.37 1.78 -17.07
CA PRO A 2 -26.59 3.18 -17.44
C PRO A 2 -26.91 3.33 -18.93
N THR A 3 -27.77 4.29 -19.28
CA THR A 3 -28.07 4.64 -20.67
C THR A 3 -26.96 5.50 -21.29
N ILE A 4 -26.91 5.56 -22.63
CA ILE A 4 -25.88 6.35 -23.35
C ILE A 4 -25.93 7.83 -22.95
N GLN A 5 -27.12 8.42 -22.82
CA GLN A 5 -27.27 9.81 -22.38
C GLN A 5 -26.76 10.05 -20.95
N GLN A 6 -26.84 9.06 -20.05
CA GLN A 6 -26.27 9.16 -18.70
C GLN A 6 -24.74 9.19 -18.75
N LEU A 7 -24.13 8.39 -19.65
CA LEU A 7 -22.68 8.37 -19.84
C LEU A 7 -22.15 9.64 -20.52
N ILE A 8 -22.93 10.24 -21.43
CA ILE A 8 -22.60 11.54 -22.06
C ILE A 8 -22.60 12.65 -21.00
N ARG A 9 -23.60 12.68 -20.10
CA ARG A 9 -23.71 13.69 -19.03
C ARG A 9 -22.72 13.44 -17.88
N LYS A 10 -22.42 12.18 -17.58
CA LYS A 10 -21.54 11.75 -16.48
C LYS A 10 -20.65 10.59 -16.98
N PRO A 11 -19.45 10.89 -17.50
CA PRO A 11 -18.54 9.87 -17.98
C PRO A 11 -18.09 8.96 -16.85
N ARG A 12 -17.73 7.72 -17.18
CA ARG A 12 -17.17 6.80 -16.18
C ARG A 12 -15.80 7.29 -15.75
N GLN A 13 -15.58 7.37 -14.45
CA GLN A 13 -14.27 7.66 -13.89
C GLN A 13 -13.58 6.37 -13.45
N PRO A 14 -12.29 6.17 -13.77
CA PRO A 14 -11.54 5.05 -13.25
C PRO A 14 -11.37 5.18 -11.74
N LYS A 15 -11.34 4.05 -11.03
CA LYS A 15 -11.05 4.05 -9.60
C LYS A 15 -9.58 4.38 -9.37
N ILE A 16 -9.31 5.38 -8.55
CA ILE A 16 -7.94 5.75 -8.15
C ILE A 16 -7.37 4.66 -7.23
N LYS A 17 -6.21 4.12 -7.58
CA LYS A 17 -5.48 3.15 -6.76
C LYS A 17 -4.37 3.85 -5.99
N ARG A 18 -4.24 3.59 -4.69
CA ARG A 18 -3.14 4.09 -3.84
C ARG A 18 -2.04 3.03 -3.74
N SER A 19 -0.78 3.47 -3.75
CA SER A 19 0.35 2.58 -3.49
C SER A 19 0.33 2.12 -2.03
N LYS A 20 0.61 0.83 -1.79
CA LYS A 20 0.84 0.28 -0.44
C LYS A 20 2.18 0.71 0.13
N SER A 21 3.11 1.14 -0.72
CA SER A 21 4.47 1.56 -0.37
C SER A 21 4.66 3.06 -0.69
N GLN A 22 4.05 3.92 0.13
CA GLN A 22 4.06 5.38 -0.10
C GLN A 22 5.44 6.01 0.07
N HIS A 23 6.18 5.59 1.11
CA HIS A 23 7.50 6.16 1.46
C HIS A 23 8.57 5.95 0.39
N LEU A 24 8.39 4.98 -0.51
CA LEU A 24 9.31 4.75 -1.62
C LEU A 24 9.22 5.81 -2.72
N GLU A 25 8.14 6.61 -2.79
CA GLU A 25 7.97 7.69 -3.79
C GLU A 25 8.36 7.29 -5.22
N GLN A 26 7.91 6.11 -5.66
CA GLN A 26 8.22 5.53 -6.98
C GLN A 26 9.70 5.18 -7.23
N CYS A 27 10.59 5.33 -6.24
CA CYS A 27 11.93 4.76 -6.29
C CYS A 27 11.90 3.25 -6.00
N PRO A 28 12.78 2.44 -6.63
CA PRO A 28 12.85 1.01 -6.34
C PRO A 28 13.35 0.74 -4.91
N GLN A 29 14.26 1.56 -4.39
CA GLN A 29 14.88 1.41 -3.05
C GLN A 29 15.25 2.80 -2.50
N LYS A 30 15.29 2.97 -1.18
CA LYS A 30 15.74 4.19 -0.50
C LYS A 30 16.65 3.86 0.68
N ARG A 31 17.69 4.66 0.90
CA ARG A 31 18.60 4.54 2.05
C ARG A 31 17.98 5.20 3.29
N GLY A 32 18.19 4.62 4.47
CA GLY A 32 17.76 5.16 5.75
C GLY A 32 18.63 4.68 6.90
N GLY A 33 18.50 5.30 8.07
CA GLY A 33 19.13 4.87 9.33
C GLY A 33 18.13 4.16 10.24
N CYS A 34 18.58 3.17 11.02
CA CYS A 34 17.74 2.47 11.98
C CYS A 34 17.64 3.28 13.27
N THR A 35 16.43 3.61 13.71
CA THR A 35 16.22 4.36 14.97
C THR A 35 16.05 3.44 16.17
N ARG A 36 15.50 2.22 15.98
CA ARG A 36 15.38 1.21 17.04
C ARG A 36 15.43 -0.20 16.47
N VAL A 37 16.29 -1.05 17.03
CA VAL A 37 16.38 -2.47 16.65
C VAL A 37 15.72 -3.33 17.74
N TYR A 38 14.77 -4.18 17.36
CA TYR A 38 13.99 -4.99 18.31
C TYR A 38 13.37 -6.23 17.64
N THR A 39 12.71 -7.08 18.42
CA THR A 39 12.00 -8.27 17.94
C THR A 39 10.49 -8.14 18.12
N THR A 40 9.73 -8.73 17.18
CA THR A 40 8.26 -8.78 17.24
C THR A 40 7.75 -10.19 16.96
N THR A 41 6.65 -10.60 17.61
CA THR A 41 5.98 -11.88 17.33
C THR A 41 4.97 -11.70 16.17
N PRO A 42 4.90 -12.64 15.20
CA PRO A 42 3.99 -12.53 14.07
C PRO A 42 2.54 -12.77 14.48
N LYS A 43 1.58 -12.38 13.63
CA LYS A 43 0.17 -12.73 13.81
C LYS A 43 -0.03 -14.25 13.68
N LYS A 44 -0.97 -14.79 14.47
CA LYS A 44 -1.46 -16.19 14.35
C LYS A 44 -1.81 -16.49 12.88
N PRO A 45 -1.54 -17.70 12.34
CA PRO A 45 -1.10 -18.96 12.98
C PRO A 45 0.40 -19.10 13.22
N ASN A 46 1.20 -18.12 12.79
CA ASN A 46 2.64 -18.27 12.80
C ASN A 46 3.22 -18.03 14.21
N SER A 47 4.33 -18.70 14.52
CA SER A 47 5.12 -18.49 15.74
C SER A 47 6.60 -18.30 15.38
N ALA A 48 7.18 -17.16 15.77
CA ALA A 48 8.60 -16.82 15.59
C ALA A 48 8.95 -15.50 16.30
N LEU A 49 10.24 -15.17 16.42
CA LEU A 49 10.71 -13.81 16.69
C LEU A 49 11.21 -13.17 15.39
N ARG A 50 10.53 -12.13 14.91
CA ARG A 50 10.91 -11.35 13.71
C ARG A 50 11.85 -10.22 14.14
N LYS A 51 13.09 -10.21 13.63
CA LYS A 51 14.02 -9.08 13.79
C LYS A 51 13.54 -7.91 12.93
N VAL A 52 13.36 -6.74 13.55
CA VAL A 52 12.89 -5.49 12.91
C VAL A 52 13.81 -4.35 13.34
N ALA A 53 13.97 -3.35 12.47
CA ALA A 53 14.84 -2.19 12.64
C ALA A 53 14.15 -0.89 12.20
#